data_AF-A0A2M8FNX6-F1
#
_entry.id   AF-A0A2M8FNX6-F1
#
_cell.length_a   1.000
_cell.length_b   1.000
_cell.length_c   1.000
_cell.angle_alpha   90.00
_cell.angle_beta   90.00
_cell.angle_gamma   90.00
#
_symmetry.space_group_name_H-M   'P 1'
#
loop_
_entity.id
_entity.type
_entity.pdbx_description
1 polymer ?
#
loop_
_entity_poly.entity_id
_entity_poly.type
_entity_poly.pdbx_seq_one_letter_code
_entity_poly.pdbx_strand_id
1 'polypeptide(L)'
;MEILNQSEEYVTKLLTENLPKGCLFHNLRHTFEVYKSAKEIGKNSGLSKDQLNILLIAALFHDTGITQNYNFHEEKSVEICEKFLK
;
A
#
# COMPACT_ATOMS: atom_id res chain seq x y z
N MET A 1 8.43 -3.00 13.05
CA MET A 1 9.30 -2.35 12.04
C MET A 1 9.60 -3.32 10.92
N GLU A 2 10.00 -4.55 11.23
CA GLU A 2 10.27 -5.60 10.22
C GLU A 2 9.13 -5.78 9.20
N ILE A 3 7.88 -5.98 9.65
CA ILE A 3 6.74 -6.17 8.74
C ILE A 3 6.42 -4.96 7.85
N LEU A 4 6.65 -3.74 8.36
CA LEU A 4 6.42 -2.52 7.57
C LEU A 4 7.43 -2.41 6.42
N ASN A 5 8.69 -2.72 6.69
CA ASN A 5 9.74 -2.72 5.67
C ASN A 5 9.48 -3.84 4.64
N GLN A 6 9.11 -5.04 5.10
CA GLN A 6 8.74 -6.15 4.21
C GLN A 6 7.52 -5.80 3.33
N SER A 7 6.55 -5.06 3.88
CA SER A 7 5.39 -4.55 3.14
C SER A 7 5.82 -3.59 2.03
N GLU A 8 6.71 -2.65 2.34
CA GLU A 8 7.22 -1.66 1.39
C GLU A 8 7.99 -2.33 0.24
N GLU A 9 8.85 -3.29 0.55
CA GLU A 9 9.58 -4.09 -0.44
C GLU A 9 8.63 -4.91 -1.33
N TYR A 10 7.65 -5.59 -0.72
CA TYR A 10 6.66 -6.39 -1.43
C TYR A 10 5.83 -5.54 -2.41
N VAL A 11 5.27 -4.43 -1.92
CA VAL A 11 4.42 -3.53 -2.73
C VAL A 11 5.24 -2.88 -3.84
N THR A 12 6.47 -2.47 -3.56
CA THR A 12 7.38 -1.91 -4.57
C THR A 12 7.61 -2.89 -5.70
N LYS A 13 7.93 -4.14 -5.37
CA LYS A 13 8.12 -5.20 -6.38
C LYS A 13 6.84 -5.46 -7.16
N LEU A 14 5.72 -5.67 -6.46
CA LEU A 14 4.43 -5.97 -7.06
C LEU A 14 4.01 -4.92 -8.09
N LEU A 15 4.02 -3.64 -7.70
CA LEU A 15 3.61 -2.54 -8.58
C LEU A 15 4.61 -2.31 -9.72
N THR A 16 5.91 -2.49 -9.49
CA THR A 16 6.92 -2.33 -10.55
C THR A 16 6.81 -3.43 -11.62
N GLU A 17 6.51 -4.67 -11.22
CA GLU A 17 6.50 -5.82 -12.12
C GLU A 17 5.14 -6.08 -12.78
N ASN A 18 4.02 -5.74 -12.11
CA ASN A 18 2.69 -6.22 -12.51
C ASN A 18 1.71 -5.10 -12.88
N LEU A 19 2.13 -3.83 -12.87
CA LEU A 19 1.25 -2.74 -13.31
C LEU A 19 0.96 -2.83 -14.82
N PRO A 20 -0.31 -2.70 -15.25
CA PRO A 20 -0.67 -2.66 -16.66
C PRO A 20 0.04 -1.50 -17.38
N LYS A 21 0.50 -1.76 -18.61
CA LYS A 21 1.04 -0.70 -19.49
C LYS A 21 -0.06 0.34 -19.73
N GLY A 22 0.16 1.56 -19.27
CA GLY A 22 -0.79 2.68 -19.36
C GLY A 22 -1.48 3.07 -18.05
N CYS A 23 -1.19 2.42 -16.92
CA CYS A 23 -1.64 2.90 -15.62
C CYS A 23 -0.90 4.20 -15.23
N LEU A 24 -1.56 5.35 -15.40
CA LEU A 24 -0.95 6.67 -15.17
C LEU A 24 -1.08 7.17 -13.72
N PHE A 25 -2.05 6.66 -12.95
CA PHE A 25 -2.38 7.20 -11.63
C PHE A 25 -2.15 6.22 -10.47
N HIS A 26 -2.92 5.13 -10.38
CA HIS A 26 -2.82 4.09 -9.35
C HIS A 26 -1.52 3.28 -9.51
N ASN A 27 -0.38 3.93 -9.27
CA ASN A 27 0.96 3.43 -9.49
C ASN A 27 1.82 3.60 -8.23
N LEU A 28 3.08 3.14 -8.33
CA LEU A 28 4.01 3.17 -7.21
C LEU A 28 4.22 4.58 -6.65
N ARG A 29 4.30 5.60 -7.51
CA ARG A 29 4.46 6.98 -7.07
C ARG A 29 3.27 7.45 -6.24
N HIS A 30 2.05 7.23 -6.73
CA HIS A 30 0.83 7.58 -5.99
C HIS A 30 0.79 6.89 -4.62
N THR A 31 1.11 5.60 -4.59
CA THR A 31 1.15 4.80 -3.35
C THR A 31 2.10 5.43 -2.31
N PHE A 32 3.30 5.87 -2.72
CA PHE A 32 4.25 6.51 -1.81
C PHE A 32 3.86 7.94 -1.41
N GLU A 33 3.18 8.69 -2.29
CA GLU A 33 2.60 9.99 -1.93
C GLU A 33 1.56 9.82 -0.82
N VAL A 34 0.65 8.84 -0.94
CA VAL A 34 -0.35 8.49 0.09
C VAL A 34 0.34 8.02 1.38
N TYR A 35 1.31 7.12 1.30
CA TYR A 35 2.08 6.65 2.46
C TYR A 35 2.72 7.82 3.23
N LYS A 36 3.34 8.77 2.51
CA LYS A 36 4.01 9.93 3.13
C LYS A 36 3.00 10.84 3.83
N SER A 37 1.87 11.15 3.18
CA SER A 37 0.80 11.95 3.78
C SER A 37 0.17 11.26 4.97
N ALA A 38 -0.12 9.96 4.89
CA ALA A 38 -0.65 9.17 6.00
C ALA A 38 0.31 9.15 7.19
N LYS A 39 1.62 9.04 6.95
CA LYS A 39 2.67 9.11 7.98
C LYS A 39 2.67 10.46 8.71
N GLU A 40 2.57 11.54 7.95
CA GLU A 40 2.56 12.90 8.50
C GLU A 40 1.29 13.15 9.32
N ILE A 41 0.12 12.87 8.75
CA ILE A 41 -1.18 13.06 9.42
C ILE A 41 -1.26 12.18 10.66
N GLY A 42 -0.89 10.90 10.57
CA GLY A 42 -0.94 9.96 11.68
C GLY A 42 -0.05 10.38 12.87
N LYS A 43 1.16 10.87 12.59
CA LYS A 43 2.05 11.42 13.63
C LYS A 43 1.46 12.66 14.31
N ASN A 44 0.96 13.60 13.52
CA ASN A 44 0.36 14.84 14.04
C ASN A 44 -0.99 14.60 14.73
N SER A 45 -1.64 13.47 14.46
CA SER A 45 -2.87 13.05 15.14
C SER A 45 -2.62 12.30 16.46
N GLY A 46 -1.35 12.10 16.85
CA GLY A 46 -1.00 11.43 18.10
C GLY A 46 -1.20 9.91 18.07
N LEU A 47 -1.19 9.27 16.89
CA LEU A 47 -1.27 7.81 16.80
C LEU A 47 -0.08 7.16 17.51
N SER A 48 -0.35 6.05 18.23
CA SER A 48 0.70 5.22 18.79
C SER A 48 1.57 4.61 17.68
N LYS A 49 2.75 4.10 18.04
CA LYS A 49 3.65 3.44 17.08
C LYS A 49 2.97 2.30 16.33
N ASP A 50 2.12 1.53 17.03
CA ASP A 50 1.45 0.36 16.44
C ASP A 50 0.30 0.80 15.52
N GLN A 51 -0.49 1.79 15.94
CA GLN A 51 -1.53 2.39 15.09
C GLN A 51 -0.94 3.01 13.83
N LEU A 52 0.19 3.71 13.96
CA LEU A 52 0.90 4.28 12.82
C LEU A 52 1.39 3.18 11.87
N ASN A 53 1.95 2.08 12.38
CA ASN A 53 2.38 0.97 11.53
C ASN A 53 1.19 0.35 10.77
N ILE A 54 0.06 0.13 11.43
CA ILE A 54 -1.16 -0.40 10.79
C ILE A 54 -1.62 0.53 9.66
N LEU A 55 -1.70 1.84 9.93
CA LEU A 55 -2.07 2.85 8.92
C LEU A 55 -1.11 2.83 7.72
N LEU A 56 0.19 2.74 7.97
CA LEU A 56 1.20 2.76 6.92
C LEU A 56 1.20 1.49 6.06
N ILE A 57 0.95 0.32 6.67
CA ILE A 57 0.76 -0.93 5.92
C ILE A 57 -0.49 -0.81 5.04
N ALA A 58 -1.62 -0.35 5.60
CA ALA A 58 -2.84 -0.12 4.82
C ALA A 58 -2.60 0.83 3.64
N ALA A 59 -1.87 1.93 3.86
CA ALA A 59 -1.53 2.89 2.81
C ALA A 59 -0.67 2.27 1.68
N LEU A 60 0.25 1.36 2.00
CA LEU A 60 1.04 0.65 0.99
C LEU A 60 0.16 -0.28 0.13
N PHE A 61 -0.79 -0.98 0.74
CA PHE A 61 -1.57 -2.00 0.03
C PHE A 61 -2.81 -1.48 -0.70
N HIS A 62 -3.31 -0.28 -0.39
CA HIS A 62 -4.65 0.19 -0.79
C HIS A 62 -4.98 0.04 -2.29
N ASP A 63 -4.00 0.25 -3.18
CA ASP A 63 -4.17 0.22 -4.63
C ASP A 63 -3.53 -0.99 -5.32
N THR A 64 -2.97 -1.94 -4.57
CA THR A 64 -2.24 -3.08 -5.14
C THR A 64 -3.08 -3.98 -6.05
N GLY A 65 -4.40 -4.04 -5.82
CA GLY A 65 -5.35 -4.80 -6.63
C GLY A 65 -5.51 -4.30 -8.07
N ILE A 66 -5.02 -3.09 -8.39
CA ILE A 66 -4.99 -2.55 -9.75
C ILE A 66 -4.19 -3.45 -10.72
N THR A 67 -3.24 -4.22 -10.16
CA THR A 67 -2.44 -5.21 -10.89
C THR A 67 -3.26 -6.42 -11.37
N GLN A 68 -4.46 -6.62 -10.82
CA GLN A 68 -5.33 -7.77 -11.11
C GLN A 68 -6.64 -7.35 -11.76
N ASN A 69 -7.27 -6.28 -11.29
CA ASN A 69 -8.56 -5.82 -11.81
C ASN A 69 -8.76 -4.33 -11.55
N TYR A 70 -9.07 -3.55 -12.58
CA TYR A 70 -9.31 -2.11 -12.42
C TYR A 70 -10.62 -1.78 -11.69
N ASN A 71 -11.71 -2.51 -11.92
CA ASN A 71 -13.01 -2.18 -11.35
C ASN A 71 -13.18 -2.65 -9.90
N PHE A 72 -12.47 -3.71 -9.52
CA PHE A 72 -12.54 -4.34 -8.18
C PHE A 72 -11.17 -4.33 -7.50
N HIS A 73 -10.37 -3.28 -7.73
CA HIS A 73 -9.01 -3.20 -7.20
C HIS A 73 -9.01 -3.10 -5.68
N GLU A 74 -10.03 -2.51 -5.06
CA GLU A 74 -10.12 -2.37 -3.61
C GLU A 74 -10.23 -3.74 -2.92
N GLU A 75 -11.13 -4.62 -3.38
CA GLU A 75 -11.26 -5.97 -2.84
C GLU A 75 -10.02 -6.80 -3.14
N LYS A 76 -9.42 -6.64 -4.32
CA LYS A 76 -8.16 -7.32 -4.67
C LYS A 76 -6.98 -6.85 -3.83
N SER A 77 -6.91 -5.58 -3.48
CA SER A 77 -5.90 -5.04 -2.56
C SER A 77 -6.01 -5.69 -1.17
N VAL A 78 -7.23 -5.87 -0.66
CA VAL A 78 -7.46 -6.59 0.60
C VAL A 78 -7.00 -8.04 0.48
N GLU A 79 -7.40 -8.77 -0.56
CA GLU A 79 -6.96 -10.16 -0.78
C GLU A 79 -5.42 -10.31 -0.86
N ILE A 80 -4.74 -9.35 -1.52
CA ILE A 80 -3.28 -9.34 -1.63
C ILE A 80 -2.64 -9.11 -0.26
N CYS A 81 -3.13 -8.12 0.49
CA CYS A 81 -2.65 -7.80 1.83
C CYS A 81 -2.84 -8.99 2.79
N GLU A 82 -4.03 -9.59 2.81
CA GLU A 82 -4.32 -10.77 3.65
C GLU A 82 -3.43 -11.96 3.32
N LYS A 83 -3.11 -12.18 2.04
CA LYS A 83 -2.19 -13.25 1.63
C LYS A 83 -0.76 -12.97 2.05
N PHE A 84 -0.33 -11.72 2.02
CA PHE A 84 1.02 -11.32 2.43
C PHE A 84 1.21 -11.39 3.96
N LEU A 85 0.20 -11.05 4.75
CA LEU A 85 0.27 -10.97 6.21
C LEU A 85 0.05 -12.31 6.95
N LYS A 86 -0.30 -13.38 6.24
CA LYS A 86 -0.46 -14.74 6.78
C LYS A 86 0.87 -15.46 6.92
#